data_AF-A0A9W2WZ63-F1
#
_entry.id   AF-A0A9W2WZ63-F1
#
_cell.length_a   1.000
_cell.length_b   1.000
_cell.length_c   1.000
_cell.angle_alpha   90.00
_cell.angle_beta   90.00
_cell.angle_gamma   90.00
#
_symmetry.space_group_name_H-M   'P 1'
#
loop_
_entity.id
_entity.type
_entity.pdbx_description
1 polymer ?
#
loop_
_entity_poly.entity_id
_entity_poly.type
_entity_poly.pdbx_seq_one_letter_code
_entity_poly.pdbx_strand_id
1 'polypeptide(L)'
;MSDNDDIEVESDADKRAHHNALERKRRDHIKDSFHSLRDSVPSLQGEKASRAQILDKATEYIQYMRRKNHTHQQDIDDLKRQNALLEQQGAPFVVGVTPGIRCLKRAMRSLNWSVLC
;
A
#
# COMPACT_ATOMS: atom_id res chain seq x y z
N MET A 1 21.92 5.78 -61.72
CA MET A 1 21.58 4.67 -60.80
C MET A 1 20.28 5.08 -60.15
N SER A 2 19.15 4.52 -60.59
CA SER A 2 17.90 4.67 -59.85
C SER A 2 17.88 3.59 -58.79
N ASP A 3 17.93 4.02 -57.54
CA ASP A 3 17.59 3.20 -56.38
C ASP A 3 16.14 2.78 -56.57
N ASN A 4 15.97 1.58 -57.11
CA ASN A 4 14.69 0.92 -57.21
C ASN A 4 14.41 0.41 -55.80
N ASP A 5 13.82 1.27 -54.96
CA ASP A 5 13.25 0.86 -53.69
C ASP A 5 12.21 -0.21 -54.00
N ASP A 6 12.60 -1.48 -53.79
CA ASP A 6 11.70 -2.63 -53.76
C ASP A 6 10.66 -2.36 -52.67
N ILE A 7 9.57 -1.70 -53.06
CA ILE A 7 8.33 -1.69 -52.29
C ILE A 7 7.88 -3.16 -52.29
N GLU A 8 8.26 -3.91 -51.27
CA GLU A 8 7.70 -5.22 -50.98
C GLU A 8 6.19 -5.05 -50.86
N VAL A 9 5.47 -5.30 -51.95
CA VAL A 9 4.02 -5.37 -51.96
C VAL A 9 3.66 -6.65 -51.22
N GLU A 10 3.57 -6.54 -49.89
CA GLU A 10 3.18 -7.63 -49.00
C GLU A 10 1.83 -8.20 -49.50
N SER A 11 1.84 -9.49 -49.83
CA SER A 11 0.66 -10.14 -50.40
C SER A 11 -0.47 -10.18 -49.36
N ASP A 12 -1.72 -10.27 -49.81
CA ASP A 12 -2.85 -10.42 -48.89
C ASP A 12 -2.76 -11.71 -48.04
N ALA A 13 -1.95 -12.68 -48.46
CA ALA A 13 -1.62 -13.85 -47.65
C ALA A 13 -0.66 -13.51 -46.50
N ASP A 14 0.37 -12.70 -46.76
CA ASP A 14 1.37 -12.28 -45.78
C ASP A 14 0.74 -11.36 -44.72
N LYS A 15 -0.08 -10.39 -45.14
CA LYS A 15 -0.86 -9.54 -44.21
C LYS A 15 -1.75 -10.36 -43.27
N ARG A 16 -2.43 -11.39 -43.81
CA ARG A 16 -3.25 -12.32 -43.01
C ARG A 16 -2.40 -13.17 -42.07
N ALA A 17 -1.26 -13.65 -42.52
CA ALA A 17 -0.34 -14.43 -41.69
C ALA A 17 0.21 -13.60 -40.53
N HIS A 18 0.64 -12.36 -40.81
CA HIS A 18 1.13 -11.41 -39.82
C HIS A 18 0.05 -11.05 -38.79
N HIS A 19 -1.17 -10.72 -39.24
CA HIS A 19 -2.30 -10.47 -38.35
C HIS A 19 -2.60 -11.67 -37.43
N ASN A 20 -2.60 -12.89 -37.98
CA ASN A 20 -2.82 -14.11 -37.19
C ASN A 20 -1.70 -14.36 -36.17
N ALA A 21 -0.45 -14.01 -36.50
CA ALA A 21 0.68 -14.11 -35.60
C ALA A 21 0.55 -13.13 -34.42
N LEU A 22 0.20 -11.87 -34.70
CA LEU A 22 -0.02 -10.86 -33.67
C LEU A 22 -1.17 -11.24 -32.74
N GLU A 23 -2.27 -11.74 -33.28
CA GLU A 23 -3.42 -12.15 -32.47
C GLU A 23 -3.10 -13.39 -31.59
N ARG A 24 -2.27 -14.33 -32.08
CA ARG A 24 -1.76 -15.41 -31.22
C ARG A 24 -0.97 -14.86 -30.03
N LYS A 25 -0.01 -13.97 -30.29
CA LYS A 25 0.79 -13.32 -29.25
C LYS A 25 -0.10 -12.58 -28.24
N ARG A 26 -1.13 -11.87 -28.69
CA ARG A 26 -2.10 -11.20 -27.83
C ARG A 26 -2.85 -12.19 -26.93
N ARG A 27 -3.31 -13.32 -27.49
CA ARG A 27 -4.00 -14.38 -26.72
C ARG A 27 -3.08 -15.04 -25.70
N ASP A 28 -1.82 -15.23 -26.02
CA ASP A 28 -0.84 -15.79 -25.08
C ASP A 28 -0.61 -14.84 -23.90
N HIS A 29 -0.45 -13.53 -24.15
CA HIS A 29 -0.34 -12.54 -23.07
C HIS A 29 -1.58 -12.52 -22.15
N ILE A 30 -2.79 -12.66 -22.71
CA ILE A 30 -4.02 -12.77 -21.93
C ILE A 30 -4.03 -14.05 -21.11
N LYS A 31 -3.62 -15.16 -21.71
CA LYS A 31 -3.51 -16.44 -21.03
C LYS A 31 -2.57 -16.30 -19.83
N ASP A 32 -1.41 -15.69 -19.99
CA ASP A 32 -0.46 -15.47 -18.89
C ASP A 32 -1.05 -14.57 -17.79
N SER A 33 -1.77 -13.51 -18.18
CA SER A 33 -2.48 -12.64 -17.22
C SER A 33 -3.50 -13.42 -16.38
N PHE A 34 -4.22 -14.38 -16.97
CA PHE A 34 -5.14 -15.26 -16.23
C PHE A 34 -4.41 -16.22 -15.29
N HIS A 35 -3.22 -16.71 -15.65
CA HIS A 35 -2.41 -17.55 -14.75
C HIS A 35 -1.95 -16.74 -13.54
N SER A 36 -1.40 -15.55 -13.76
CA SER A 36 -0.98 -14.65 -12.67
C SER A 36 -2.14 -14.26 -11.76
N LEU A 37 -3.33 -14.01 -12.33
CA LEU A 37 -4.53 -13.71 -11.54
C LEU A 37 -4.95 -14.91 -10.68
N ARG A 38 -4.99 -16.12 -11.26
CA ARG A 38 -5.32 -17.35 -10.52
C ARG A 38 -4.37 -17.55 -9.35
N ASP A 39 -3.07 -17.39 -9.59
CA ASP A 39 -2.05 -17.65 -8.58
C ASP A 39 -2.07 -16.57 -7.46
N SER A 40 -2.66 -15.40 -7.70
CA SER A 40 -2.87 -14.35 -6.69
C SER A 40 -4.09 -14.59 -5.79
N VAL A 41 -4.99 -15.53 -6.15
CA VAL A 41 -6.21 -15.83 -5.41
C VAL A 41 -5.98 -17.13 -4.62
N PRO A 42 -5.89 -17.10 -3.28
CA PRO A 42 -5.52 -18.27 -2.47
C PRO A 42 -6.41 -19.49 -2.66
N SER A 43 -7.71 -19.29 -2.93
CA SER A 43 -8.67 -20.39 -3.15
C SER A 43 -8.54 -21.08 -4.51
N LEU A 44 -7.71 -20.56 -5.42
CA LEU A 44 -7.50 -21.12 -6.75
C LEU A 44 -6.07 -21.63 -6.98
N GLN A 45 -5.19 -21.46 -6.00
CA GLN A 45 -3.80 -21.91 -6.11
C GLN A 45 -3.74 -23.44 -6.21
N GLY A 46 -3.04 -23.95 -7.22
CA GLY A 46 -2.86 -25.39 -7.43
C GLY A 46 -4.05 -26.11 -8.07
N GLU A 47 -5.16 -25.43 -8.33
CA GLU A 47 -6.36 -26.04 -8.93
C GLU A 47 -6.56 -25.67 -10.41
N LYS A 48 -7.18 -26.58 -11.15
CA LYS A 48 -7.65 -26.31 -12.52
C LYS A 48 -8.93 -25.48 -12.47
N ALA A 49 -8.80 -24.16 -12.59
CA ALA A 49 -9.93 -23.23 -12.63
C ALA A 49 -10.21 -22.74 -14.07
N SER A 50 -11.48 -22.68 -14.44
CA SER A 50 -11.91 -22.05 -15.70
C SER A 50 -11.76 -20.52 -15.65
N ARG A 51 -11.73 -19.85 -16.80
CA ARG A 51 -11.64 -18.38 -16.86
C ARG A 51 -12.76 -17.68 -16.09
N ALA A 52 -13.98 -18.20 -16.18
CA ALA A 52 -15.13 -17.67 -15.44
C ALA A 52 -14.90 -17.79 -13.92
N GLN A 53 -14.53 -18.98 -13.45
CA GLN A 53 -14.24 -19.21 -12.03
C GLN A 53 -13.10 -18.32 -11.51
N ILE A 54 -12.06 -18.07 -12.33
CA ILE A 54 -10.98 -17.15 -11.96
C ILE A 54 -11.51 -15.74 -11.70
N LEU A 55 -12.37 -15.24 -12.58
CA LEU A 55 -12.96 -13.90 -12.41
C LEU A 55 -13.90 -13.83 -11.22
N ASP A 56 -14.75 -14.84 -11.02
CA ASP A 56 -15.71 -14.90 -9.91
C ASP A 56 -14.99 -14.94 -8.57
N LYS A 57 -14.00 -15.83 -8.42
CA LYS A 57 -13.23 -15.97 -7.19
C LYS A 57 -12.29 -14.80 -6.94
N ALA A 58 -11.71 -14.19 -7.98
CA ALA A 58 -10.95 -12.95 -7.82
C ALA A 58 -11.86 -11.82 -7.29
N THR A 59 -13.07 -11.70 -7.81
CA THR A 59 -14.05 -10.70 -7.36
C THR A 59 -14.44 -10.93 -5.90
N GLU A 60 -14.77 -12.18 -5.55
CA GLU A 60 -15.08 -12.58 -4.18
C GLU A 60 -13.92 -12.27 -3.22
N TYR A 61 -12.69 -12.60 -3.63
CA TYR A 61 -11.50 -12.40 -2.82
C TYR A 61 -11.20 -10.91 -2.59
N ILE A 62 -11.34 -10.05 -3.60
CA ILE A 62 -11.19 -8.59 -3.45
C ILE A 62 -12.21 -8.05 -2.44
N GLN A 63 -13.47 -8.46 -2.54
CA GLN A 63 -14.52 -8.02 -1.61
C GLN A 63 -14.26 -8.52 -0.17
N TYR A 64 -13.79 -9.75 -0.03
CA TYR A 64 -13.36 -10.31 1.24
C TYR A 64 -12.22 -9.50 1.86
N MET A 65 -11.15 -9.26 1.10
CA MET A 65 -9.97 -8.53 1.58
C MET A 65 -10.29 -7.08 1.94
N ARG A 66 -11.19 -6.41 1.20
CA ARG A 66 -11.68 -5.06 1.57
C ARG A 66 -12.35 -5.04 2.95
N ARG A 67 -13.25 -5.99 3.21
CA ARG A 67 -13.92 -6.11 4.52
C ARG A 67 -12.93 -6.43 5.62
N LYS A 68 -12.04 -7.41 5.38
CA LYS A 68 -11.01 -7.82 6.34
C LYS A 68 -10.08 -6.67 6.72
N ASN A 69 -9.57 -5.91 5.74
CA ASN A 69 -8.71 -4.76 5.99
C ASN A 69 -9.45 -3.66 6.76
N HIS A 70 -10.74 -3.44 6.47
CA HIS A 70 -11.55 -2.46 7.21
C HIS A 70 -11.71 -2.85 8.68
N THR A 71 -12.04 -4.10 8.97
CA THR A 71 -12.11 -4.60 10.37
C THR A 71 -10.77 -4.47 11.06
N HIS A 72 -9.66 -4.89 10.43
CA HIS A 72 -8.33 -4.73 11.02
C HIS A 72 -7.97 -3.27 11.28
N GLN A 73 -8.38 -2.34 10.42
CA GLN A 73 -8.16 -0.92 10.66
C GLN A 73 -8.96 -0.41 11.87
N GLN A 74 -10.20 -0.87 12.04
CA GLN A 74 -10.99 -0.57 13.23
C GLN A 74 -10.33 -1.11 14.50
N ASP A 75 -9.88 -2.37 14.48
CA ASP A 75 -9.18 -3.00 15.60
C ASP A 75 -7.91 -2.21 15.97
N ILE A 76 -7.13 -1.77 14.97
CA ILE A 76 -5.94 -0.93 15.17
C ILE A 76 -6.31 0.39 15.86
N ASP A 77 -7.39 1.04 15.42
CA ASP A 77 -7.80 2.34 15.95
C ASP A 77 -8.39 2.22 17.37
N ASP A 78 -9.11 1.14 17.66
CA ASP A 78 -9.59 0.80 19.01
C ASP A 78 -8.42 0.53 19.96
N LEU A 79 -7.45 -0.30 19.55
CA LEU A 79 -6.26 -0.59 20.33
C LEU A 79 -5.41 0.65 20.59
N LYS A 80 -5.26 1.54 19.59
CA LYS A 80 -4.59 2.83 19.78
C LYS A 80 -5.29 3.71 20.80
N ARG A 81 -6.63 3.77 20.78
CA ARG A 81 -7.41 4.50 21.79
C ARG A 81 -7.22 3.92 23.18
N GLN A 82 -7.26 2.58 23.31
CA GLN A 82 -7.04 1.91 24.59
C GLN A 82 -5.62 2.16 25.13
N ASN A 83 -4.60 2.05 24.28
CA ASN A 83 -3.22 2.34 24.67
C ASN A 83 -3.05 3.79 25.12
N ALA A 84 -3.63 4.77 24.43
CA ALA A 84 -3.57 6.17 24.85
C ALA A 84 -4.20 6.40 26.24
N LEU A 85 -5.33 5.74 26.53
CA LEU A 85 -5.97 5.81 27.85
C LEU A 85 -5.14 5.13 28.94
N LEU A 86 -4.47 4.02 28.62
CA LEU A 86 -3.60 3.32 29.55
C LEU A 86 -2.29 4.09 29.78
N GLU A 87 -1.71 4.72 28.77
CA GLU A 87 -0.54 5.60 28.90
C GLU A 87 -0.85 6.81 29.79
N GLN A 88 -2.06 7.35 29.70
CA GLN A 88 -2.51 8.42 30.61
C GLN A 88 -2.62 7.95 32.07
N GLN A 89 -3.00 6.69 32.30
CA GLN A 89 -3.11 6.09 33.64
C GLN A 89 -1.77 5.56 34.19
N GLY A 90 -0.90 5.09 33.30
CA GLY A 90 0.39 4.48 33.58
C GLY A 90 1.56 5.45 33.54
N ALA A 91 1.33 6.71 33.17
CA ALA A 91 2.28 7.79 33.42
C ALA A 91 2.59 7.78 34.93
N PRO A 92 3.80 7.40 35.36
CA PRO A 92 4.17 7.58 36.74
C PRO A 92 4.03 9.07 36.99
N PHE A 93 3.19 9.43 37.96
CA PHE A 93 3.47 10.58 38.78
C PHE A 93 4.91 10.38 39.26
N VAL A 94 5.88 10.96 38.54
CA VAL A 94 7.28 10.94 38.91
C VAL A 94 7.39 11.73 40.21
N VAL A 95 7.13 11.04 41.30
CA VAL A 95 7.61 11.37 42.63
C VAL A 95 9.13 11.56 42.50
N GLY A 96 9.55 12.82 42.55
CA GLY A 96 10.87 13.20 43.02
C GLY A 96 12.04 13.03 42.04
N VAL A 97 12.29 14.07 41.24
CA VAL A 97 13.65 14.63 41.15
C VAL A 97 13.56 16.15 41.33
N THR A 98 13.73 16.56 42.60
CA THR A 98 14.13 17.87 43.13
C THR A 98 13.51 19.17 42.55
N PRO A 99 12.61 19.84 43.29
CA PRO A 99 12.35 21.27 43.12
C PRO A 99 13.43 22.09 43.86
N GLY A 100 14.71 21.90 43.50
CA GLY A 100 15.82 22.51 44.23
C GLY A 100 16.50 23.70 43.54
N ILE A 101 16.48 23.79 42.20
CA ILE A 101 17.42 24.66 41.47
C ILE A 101 16.73 25.71 40.58
N ARG A 102 15.39 25.74 40.54
CA ARG A 102 14.65 26.77 39.79
C ARG A 102 14.18 27.98 40.62
N CYS A 103 14.29 27.95 41.95
CA CYS A 103 13.94 29.09 42.80
C CYS A 103 15.04 30.16 42.93
N LEU A 104 16.32 29.84 42.67
CA LEU A 104 17.40 30.81 42.86
C LEU A 104 17.58 31.79 41.69
N LYS A 105 17.18 31.45 40.46
CA LYS A 105 17.32 32.37 39.31
C LYS A 105 16.24 33.45 39.23
N ARG A 106 15.18 33.37 40.04
CA ARG A 106 14.12 34.40 40.12
C ARG A 106 14.15 35.23 41.41
N ALA A 107 14.88 34.80 42.44
CA ALA A 107 15.06 35.55 43.68
C ALA A 107 16.18 36.61 43.61
N MET A 108 17.10 36.54 42.63
CA MET A 108 18.22 37.48 42.48
C MET A 108 18.03 38.45 41.29
N ARG A 109 16.79 38.89 41.04
CA ARG A 109 16.46 40.02 40.13
C ARG A 109 15.41 40.99 40.70
N SER A 110 14.99 40.82 41.96
CA SER A 110 13.94 41.65 42.58
C SER A 110 14.37 42.38 43.85
N LEU A 111 15.63 42.28 44.27
CA LEU A 111 16.16 42.95 45.46
C LEU A 111 17.50 43.64 45.12
N ASN A 112 17.46 44.57 44.15
CA ASN A 112 18.33 45.74 44.14
C ASN A 112 17.80 46.80 43.17
N TRP A 113 16.68 47.41 43.52
CA TRP A 113 16.41 48.79 43.18
C TRP A 113 15.65 49.41 44.34
N SER A 114 16.14 50.56 44.82
CA SER A 114 15.57 51.41 45.88
C SER A 114 16.06 51.14 47.31
N VAL A 115 17.36 51.36 47.57
CA VAL A 115 18.01 52.15 48.66
C VAL A 115 19.51 52.06 48.32
N LEU A 116 20.22 53.04 47.75
CA LEU A 116 20.57 54.36 48.29
C LEU A 116 21.35 55.14 47.20
N CYS A 117 21.03 56.42 47.03
CA CYS A 117 21.82 57.54 46.45
C CYS A 117 22.54 57.37 45.10
#